data_AF-A0A952KI95-F1
#
_entry.id   AF-A0A952KI95-F1
#
_cell.length_a   1.000
_cell.length_b   1.000
_cell.length_c   1.000
_cell.angle_alpha   90.00
_cell.angle_beta   90.00
_cell.angle_gamma   90.00
#
_symmetry.space_group_name_H-M   'P 1'
#
loop_
_entity.id
_entity.type
_entity.pdbx_description
1 polymer ?
#
loop_
_entity_poly.entity_id
_entity_poly.type
_entity_poly.pdbx_seq_one_letter_code
_entity_poly.pdbx_strand_id
1 'polypeptide(L)'
;MKRILLAAAIATLVATPAFAGCTEDVQAQAQKIQTLTQETMTKMQAGATKDEQCTASKGLMDETKKLVALYKTCQAELKLTDAQIQQVDQQVATGDQSYAQQCGG
;
A
#
# COMPACT_ATOMS: atom_id res chain seq x y z
N MET A 1 -23.59 -17.89 19.65
CA MET A 1 -23.31 -16.47 19.98
C MET A 1 -21.82 -16.17 19.79
N LYS A 2 -21.37 -15.74 18.59
CA LYS A 2 -19.93 -15.44 18.37
C LYS A 2 -19.64 -14.52 17.16
N ARG A 3 -20.54 -13.56 16.87
CA ARG A 3 -20.37 -12.62 15.73
C ARG A 3 -20.39 -11.13 16.11
N ILE A 4 -20.57 -10.80 17.39
CA ILE A 4 -20.76 -9.41 17.83
C ILE A 4 -19.44 -8.75 18.28
N LEU A 5 -18.35 -9.51 18.43
CA LEU A 5 -17.09 -8.97 18.96
C LEU A 5 -16.24 -8.19 17.94
N LEU A 6 -16.51 -8.29 16.63
CA LEU A 6 -15.78 -7.48 15.64
C LEU A 6 -16.30 -6.04 15.54
N ALA A 7 -17.56 -5.78 15.90
CA ALA A 7 -18.14 -4.43 15.80
C ALA A 7 -17.72 -3.52 16.97
N ALA A 8 -17.45 -4.09 18.14
CA ALA A 8 -17.09 -3.32 19.34
C ALA A 8 -15.64 -2.81 19.35
N ALA A 9 -14.76 -3.40 18.54
CA ALA A 9 -13.36 -2.97 18.44
C ALA A 9 -13.18 -1.68 17.61
N ILE A 10 -14.19 -1.32 16.80
CA ILE A 10 -14.16 -0.12 15.96
C ILE A 10 -14.70 1.10 16.74
N ALA A 11 -15.68 0.89 17.62
CA ALA A 11 -16.31 1.95 18.40
C ALA A 11 -15.40 2.58 19.47
N THR A 12 -14.32 1.90 19.89
CA THR A 12 -13.39 2.38 20.91
C THR A 12 -12.14 3.07 20.37
N LEU A 13 -11.94 3.07 19.04
CA LEU A 13 -10.83 3.80 18.40
C LEU A 13 -11.09 5.31 18.24
N VAL A 14 -12.32 5.79 18.54
CA VAL A 14 -12.73 7.17 18.31
C VAL A 14 -12.50 8.09 19.52
N ALA A 15 -11.98 7.56 20.63
CA ALA A 15 -11.86 8.29 21.90
C ALA A 15 -10.43 8.32 22.48
N THR A 16 -9.40 8.16 21.64
CA THR A 16 -8.02 8.50 22.02
C THR A 16 -7.66 9.88 21.47
N PRO A 17 -7.22 10.82 22.32
CA PRO A 17 -6.83 12.15 21.88
C PRO A 17 -5.56 12.04 21.03
N ALA A 18 -5.65 12.57 19.81
CA ALA A 18 -4.55 12.89 18.89
C ALA A 18 -3.62 11.75 18.42
N PHE A 19 -4.11 10.88 17.53
CA PHE A 19 -3.25 10.06 16.64
C PHE A 19 -3.88 9.95 15.23
N ALA A 20 -4.30 11.10 14.68
CA ALA A 20 -5.17 11.20 13.51
C ALA A 20 -4.48 11.07 12.13
N GLY A 21 -3.15 11.08 12.06
CA GLY A 21 -2.47 11.10 10.76
C GLY A 21 -2.48 9.74 10.06
N CYS A 22 -2.06 8.69 10.77
CA CYS A 22 -1.66 7.45 10.12
C CYS A 22 -2.74 6.70 9.38
N THR A 23 -3.97 6.63 9.91
CA THR A 23 -5.06 5.94 9.21
C THR A 23 -5.46 6.70 7.96
N GLU A 24 -5.58 8.03 8.06
CA GLU A 24 -5.89 8.90 6.92
C GLU A 24 -4.76 8.90 5.87
N ASP A 25 -3.50 8.98 6.29
CA ASP A 25 -2.31 8.91 5.42
C ASP A 25 -2.21 7.56 4.70
N VAL A 26 -2.38 6.45 5.42
CA VAL A 26 -2.40 5.11 4.83
C VAL A 26 -3.55 4.96 3.84
N GLN A 27 -4.74 5.45 4.19
CA GLN A 27 -5.91 5.35 3.33
C GLN A 27 -5.78 6.23 2.07
N ALA A 28 -5.28 7.46 2.21
CA ALA A 28 -4.98 8.35 1.09
C ALA A 28 -3.91 7.76 0.17
N GLN A 29 -2.84 7.20 0.74
CA GLN A 29 -1.79 6.55 -0.01
C GLN A 29 -2.29 5.28 -0.72
N ALA A 30 -3.14 4.48 -0.07
CA ALA A 30 -3.75 3.31 -0.68
C ALA A 30 -4.69 3.69 -1.85
N GLN A 31 -5.50 4.74 -1.71
CA GLN A 31 -6.32 5.27 -2.81
C GLN A 31 -5.45 5.74 -3.97
N LYS A 32 -4.36 6.44 -3.68
CA LYS A 32 -3.41 6.88 -4.71
C LYS A 32 -2.80 5.71 -5.48
N ILE A 33 -2.39 4.64 -4.79
CA ILE A 33 -1.88 3.42 -5.43
C ILE A 33 -2.95 2.76 -6.29
N GLN A 34 -4.20 2.67 -5.82
CA GLN A 34 -5.30 2.11 -6.61
C GLN A 34 -5.53 2.90 -7.90
N THR A 35 -5.57 4.24 -7.82
CA THR A 35 -5.69 5.11 -8.99
C THR A 35 -4.53 4.89 -9.96
N LEU A 36 -3.28 4.92 -9.47
CA LEU A 36 -2.10 4.66 -10.29
C LEU A 36 -2.09 3.27 -10.91
N THR A 37 -2.60 2.25 -10.21
CA THR A 37 -2.76 0.89 -10.75
C THR A 37 -3.71 0.89 -11.93
N GLN A 38 -4.87 1.55 -11.77
CA GLN A 38 -5.88 1.66 -12.82
C GLN A 38 -5.36 2.43 -14.03
N GLU A 39 -4.67 3.55 -13.81
CA GLU A 39 -4.02 4.33 -14.88
C GLU A 39 -2.96 3.52 -15.61
N THR A 40 -2.13 2.77 -14.86
CA THR A 40 -1.10 1.89 -15.42
C THR A 40 -1.72 0.79 -16.27
N MET A 41 -2.76 0.11 -15.77
CA MET A 41 -3.49 -0.90 -16.53
C MET A 41 -4.15 -0.31 -17.78
N THR A 42 -4.73 0.88 -17.69
CA THR A 42 -5.36 1.56 -18.83
C THR A 42 -4.31 1.88 -19.90
N LYS A 43 -3.14 2.39 -19.51
CA LYS A 43 -2.02 2.64 -20.43
C LYS A 43 -1.51 1.35 -21.07
N MET A 44 -1.36 0.28 -20.30
CA MET A 44 -0.99 -1.04 -20.82
C MET A 44 -2.00 -1.56 -21.85
N GLN A 45 -3.30 -1.43 -21.57
CA GLN A 45 -4.36 -1.83 -22.50
C GLN A 45 -4.42 -0.96 -23.76
N ALA A 46 -4.06 0.32 -23.64
CA ALA A 46 -3.93 1.23 -24.77
C ALA A 46 -2.69 0.97 -25.64
N GLY A 47 -1.89 -0.06 -25.33
CA GLY A 47 -0.71 -0.42 -26.11
C GLY A 47 0.51 0.45 -25.81
N ALA A 48 0.62 1.00 -24.59
CA ALA A 48 1.78 1.77 -24.15
C ALA A 48 3.09 1.02 -24.43
N THR A 49 4.13 1.78 -24.81
CA THR A 49 5.46 1.23 -25.07
C THR A 49 6.06 0.61 -23.80
N LYS A 50 7.07 -0.25 -23.96
CA LYS A 50 7.75 -0.88 -22.83
C LYS A 50 8.30 0.16 -21.84
N ASP A 51 8.87 1.26 -22.34
CA ASP A 51 9.38 2.35 -21.50
C ASP A 51 8.27 3.06 -20.70
N GLU A 52 7.10 3.27 -21.30
CA GLU A 52 5.95 3.85 -20.61
C GLU A 52 5.37 2.89 -19.56
N GLN A 53 5.30 1.60 -19.86
CA GLN A 53 4.89 0.57 -18.90
C GLN A 53 5.87 0.51 -17.72
N CYS A 54 7.16 0.61 -17.99
CA CYS A 54 8.20 0.62 -16.97
C CYS A 54 8.20 1.91 -16.14
N THR A 55 7.94 3.06 -16.76
CA THR A 55 7.80 4.33 -16.03
C THR A 55 6.57 4.32 -15.11
N ALA A 56 5.44 3.81 -15.60
CA ALA A 56 4.22 3.68 -14.82
C ALA A 56 4.36 2.68 -13.67
N SER A 57 4.96 1.51 -13.93
CA SER A 57 5.25 0.49 -12.92
C SER A 57 6.22 1.01 -11.85
N LYS A 58 7.22 1.81 -12.24
CA LYS A 58 8.13 2.47 -11.28
C LYS A 58 7.37 3.41 -10.35
N GLY A 59 6.50 4.27 -10.90
CA GLY A 59 5.67 5.16 -10.10
C GLY A 59 4.78 4.40 -9.12
N LEU A 60 4.18 3.30 -9.55
CA LEU A 60 3.40 2.42 -8.69
C LEU A 60 4.25 1.83 -7.54
N MET A 61 5.45 1.34 -7.87
CA MET A 61 6.39 0.76 -6.91
C MET A 61 6.85 1.78 -5.86
N ASP A 62 7.20 2.99 -6.28
CA ASP A 62 7.62 4.06 -5.39
C ASP A 62 6.50 4.46 -4.40
N GLU A 63 5.27 4.58 -4.89
CA GLU A 63 4.12 4.88 -4.03
C GLU A 63 3.75 3.71 -3.11
N THR A 64 3.95 2.47 -3.56
CA THR A 64 3.77 1.28 -2.71
C THR A 64 4.82 1.24 -1.59
N LYS A 65 6.09 1.56 -1.88
CA LYS A 65 7.13 1.69 -0.84
C LYS A 65 6.80 2.75 0.20
N LYS A 66 6.24 3.88 -0.22
CA LYS A 66 5.74 4.92 0.70
C LYS A 66 4.63 4.38 1.60
N LEU A 67 3.70 3.60 1.07
CA LEU A 67 2.66 2.94 1.88
C LEU A 67 3.27 1.98 2.91
N VAL A 68 4.31 1.20 2.55
CA VAL A 68 4.99 0.32 3.51
C VAL A 68 5.72 1.12 4.59
N ALA A 69 6.36 2.23 4.23
CA ALA A 69 6.99 3.12 5.20
C ALA A 69 5.96 3.72 6.16
N LEU A 70 4.76 4.06 5.67
CA LEU A 70 3.63 4.46 6.52
C LEU A 70 3.20 3.31 7.43
N TYR A 71 3.03 2.09 6.93
CA TYR A 71 2.69 0.94 7.78
C TYR A 71 3.71 0.68 8.90
N LYS A 72 5.00 0.87 8.63
CA LYS A 72 6.07 0.77 9.63
C LYS A 72 5.99 1.88 10.67
N THR A 73 5.86 3.13 10.21
CA THR A 73 5.77 4.30 11.08
C THR A 73 4.53 4.23 11.96
N CYS A 74 3.43 3.77 11.38
CA CYS A 74 2.11 3.69 11.99
C CYS A 74 1.83 2.31 12.60
N GLN A 75 2.84 1.45 12.75
CA GLN A 75 2.68 0.06 13.19
C GLN A 75 1.93 -0.03 14.53
N ALA A 76 2.33 0.81 15.50
CA ALA A 76 1.72 0.84 16.82
C ALA A 76 0.26 1.32 16.79
N GLU A 77 -0.03 2.34 15.98
CA GLU A 77 -1.36 2.94 15.85
C GLU A 77 -2.34 2.02 15.11
N LEU A 78 -1.87 1.38 14.04
CA LEU A 78 -2.64 0.44 13.22
C LEU A 78 -2.68 -0.97 13.81
N LYS A 79 -2.04 -1.19 14.96
CA LYS A 79 -1.93 -2.48 15.65
C LYS A 79 -1.41 -3.58 14.70
N LEU A 80 -0.46 -3.23 13.84
CA LEU A 80 0.16 -4.15 12.91
C LEU A 80 1.20 -4.99 13.65
N THR A 81 1.18 -6.30 13.40
CA THR A 81 2.20 -7.21 13.92
C THR A 81 3.48 -7.12 13.07
N ASP A 82 4.63 -7.43 13.66
CA ASP A 82 5.90 -7.49 12.91
C ASP A 82 5.81 -8.46 11.73
N ALA A 83 5.06 -9.56 11.87
CA ALA A 83 4.81 -10.52 10.80
C ALA A 83 4.04 -9.89 9.61
N GLN A 84 3.06 -9.03 9.88
CA GLN A 84 2.33 -8.31 8.83
C GLN A 84 3.22 -7.30 8.12
N ILE A 85 4.07 -6.57 8.86
CA ILE A 85 5.05 -5.65 8.28
C ILE A 85 6.05 -6.41 7.39
N GLN A 86 6.60 -7.52 7.88
CA GLN A 86 7.52 -8.37 7.12
C GLN A 86 6.87 -8.94 5.86
N GLN A 87 5.61 -9.36 5.94
CA GLN A 87 4.87 -9.87 4.78
C GLN A 87 4.74 -8.79 3.70
N VAL A 88 4.40 -7.56 4.09
CA VAL A 88 4.27 -6.45 3.14
C VAL A 88 5.64 -6.05 2.56
N ASP A 89 6.70 -6.04 3.36
CA ASP A 89 8.07 -5.83 2.88
C ASP A 89 8.48 -6.87 1.83
N GLN A 90 8.17 -8.16 2.07
CA GLN A 90 8.48 -9.23 1.11
C GLN A 90 7.70 -9.07 -0.19
N GLN A 91 6.44 -8.63 -0.13
CA GLN A 91 5.65 -8.37 -1.33
C GLN A 91 6.25 -7.23 -2.16
N VAL A 92 6.70 -6.15 -1.50
CA VAL A 92 7.38 -5.05 -2.19
C VAL A 92 8.73 -5.49 -2.76
N ALA A 93 9.53 -6.25 -2.02
CA ALA A 93 10.80 -6.77 -2.53
C ALA A 93 10.60 -7.69 -3.76
N THR A 94 9.58 -8.54 -3.74
CA THR A 94 9.21 -9.40 -4.88
C THR A 94 8.73 -8.56 -6.08
N GLY A 95 7.95 -7.51 -5.81
CA GLY A 95 7.53 -6.54 -6.83
C GLY A 95 8.72 -5.83 -7.44
N ASP A 96 9.67 -5.36 -6.63
CA ASP A 96 10.89 -4.67 -7.07
C ASP A 96 11.75 -5.57 -7.94
N GLN A 97 11.91 -6.83 -7.54
CA GLN A 97 12.65 -7.81 -8.33
C GLN A 97 11.96 -8.07 -9.68
N SER A 98 10.64 -8.21 -9.67
CA SER A 98 9.85 -8.41 -10.90
C SER A 98 9.95 -7.19 -11.82
N TYR A 99 9.87 -5.98 -11.26
CA TYR A 99 10.07 -4.73 -11.98
C TYR A 99 11.48 -4.67 -12.58
N ALA A 100 12.53 -4.95 -11.79
CA ALA A 100 13.91 -4.96 -12.28
C ALA A 100 14.13 -6.00 -13.39
N GLN A 101 13.45 -7.14 -13.36
CA GLN A 101 13.53 -8.13 -14.44
C GLN A 101 12.83 -7.68 -15.73
N GLN A 102 11.72 -6.95 -15.61
CA GLN A 102 10.93 -6.51 -16.76
C GLN A 102 11.49 -5.22 -17.39
N CYS A 103 12.05 -4.34 -16.55
CA CYS A 103 12.39 -2.96 -16.87
C CYS A 103 13.84 -2.58 -16.60
N GLY A 104 14.63 -3.45 -15.93
CA GLY A 104 16.06 -3.27 -15.73
C GLY A 104 16.83 -3.76 -16.95
N GLY A 105 16.94 -2.90 -17.95
CA GLY A 105 17.93 -2.95 -19.04
C GLY A 105 18.79 -1.70 -19.00
#